data_AF-A0A3D5Y1E2-F1
#
_entry.id   AF-A0A3D5Y1E2-F1
#
_cell.length_a   1.000
_cell.length_b   1.000
_cell.length_c   1.000
_cell.angle_alpha   90.00
_cell.angle_beta   90.00
_cell.angle_gamma   90.00
#
_symmetry.space_group_name_H-M   'P 1'
#
loop_
_entity.id
_entity.type
_entity.pdbx_description
1 polymer ?
#
loop_
_entity_poly.entity_id
_entity_poly.type
_entity_poly.pdbx_seq_one_letter_code
_entity_poly.pdbx_strand_id
1 'polypeptide(L)'
;MIEPFAERGGWAALDVDTPGRSKEDEAKGREIASRFHECFRTEPGRFVLDRLINITILRPTVTPESTQFEAGIKEGRADIVRQIMANIELAERGID
;
A
#
# COMPACT_ATOMS: atom_id res chain seq x y z
N MET A 1 19.39 -4.24 10.60
CA MET A 1 20.05 -3.83 9.35
C MET A 1 18.94 -3.69 8.33
N ILE A 2 18.60 -2.46 7.94
CA ILE A 2 17.54 -2.21 6.94
C ILE A 2 18.24 -2.20 5.59
N GLU A 3 17.93 -3.15 4.72
CA GLU A 3 18.48 -3.19 3.37
C GLU A 3 18.06 -1.93 2.57
N PRO A 4 18.93 -1.39 1.71
CA PRO A 4 18.61 -0.21 0.93
C PRO A 4 17.45 -0.50 -0.02
N PHE A 5 16.40 0.33 0.08
CA PHE A 5 15.18 0.33 -0.77
C PHE A 5 15.44 0.47 -2.29
N ALA A 6 16.70 0.54 -2.73
CA ALA A 6 17.09 0.93 -4.08
C ALA A 6 17.10 -0.23 -5.10
N GLU A 7 17.14 -1.49 -4.69
CA GLU A 7 17.40 -2.60 -5.64
C GLU A 7 16.16 -3.32 -6.19
N ARG A 8 14.94 -2.89 -5.82
CA ARG A 8 13.68 -3.44 -6.38
C ARG A 8 12.78 -2.31 -6.87
N GLY A 9 13.16 -1.66 -7.96
CA GLY A 9 12.40 -0.57 -8.56
C GLY A 9 11.38 -1.03 -9.62
N GLY A 10 10.20 -0.41 -9.61
CA GLY A 10 9.23 -0.42 -10.72
C GLY A 10 7.85 -0.99 -10.38
N TRP A 11 6.89 -0.78 -11.29
CA TRP A 11 5.53 -1.34 -11.22
C TRP A 11 5.52 -2.88 -11.10
N ALA A 12 6.58 -3.56 -11.54
CA ALA A 12 6.77 -4.99 -11.39
C ALA A 12 6.97 -5.45 -9.93
N ALA A 13 7.48 -4.57 -9.05
CA ALA A 13 7.56 -4.86 -7.61
C ALA A 13 6.20 -4.69 -6.91
N LEU A 14 5.24 -4.05 -7.58
CA LEU A 14 3.85 -3.88 -7.13
C LEU A 14 2.92 -4.98 -7.69
N ASP A 15 3.45 -5.90 -8.50
CA ASP A 15 2.63 -6.93 -9.14
C ASP A 15 2.38 -8.07 -8.14
N VAL A 16 1.24 -7.97 -7.44
CA VAL A 16 0.83 -8.91 -6.40
C VAL A 16 0.36 -10.25 -7.00
N ASP A 17 0.21 -10.38 -8.32
CA ASP A 17 -0.40 -11.55 -8.98
C ASP A 17 0.59 -12.35 -9.86
N THR A 18 1.86 -12.45 -9.46
CA THR A 18 2.82 -13.33 -10.16
C THR A 18 2.58 -14.81 -9.76
N PRO A 19 2.26 -15.73 -10.69
CA PRO A 19 2.12 -17.15 -10.38
C PRO A 19 3.48 -17.76 -10.02
N GLY A 20 3.55 -18.44 -8.87
CA GLY A 20 4.77 -19.10 -8.38
C GLY A 20 5.28 -18.67 -7.00
N ARG A 21 4.47 -17.96 -6.19
CA ARG A 21 4.86 -17.56 -4.83
C ARG A 21 5.27 -18.77 -3.99
N SER A 22 6.45 -18.67 -3.40
CA SER A 22 6.91 -19.64 -2.42
C SER A 22 6.12 -19.50 -1.12
N LYS A 23 6.04 -20.57 -0.32
CA LYS A 23 5.47 -20.50 1.04
C LYS A 23 6.16 -19.43 1.91
N GLU A 24 7.42 -19.12 1.61
CA GLU A 24 8.19 -18.07 2.27
C GLU A 24 7.66 -16.66 1.92
N ASP A 25 7.29 -16.42 0.66
CA ASP A 25 6.73 -15.14 0.22
C ASP A 25 5.35 -14.90 0.83
N GLU A 26 4.54 -15.96 0.96
CA GLU A 26 3.25 -15.89 1.65
C GLU A 26 3.43 -15.59 3.15
N ALA A 27 4.40 -16.24 3.81
CA ALA A 27 4.68 -16.00 5.21
C ALA A 27 5.14 -14.55 5.45
N LYS A 28 6.00 -14.01 4.58
CA LYS A 28 6.42 -12.60 4.62
C LYS A 28 5.26 -11.65 4.35
N GLY A 29 4.39 -11.97 3.38
CA GLY A 29 3.19 -11.19 3.10
C GLY A 29 2.26 -11.11 4.32
N ARG A 30 2.04 -12.24 5.01
CA ARG A 30 1.26 -12.29 6.25
C ARG A 30 1.91 -11.50 7.38
N GLU A 31 3.24 -11.58 7.53
CA GLU A 31 3.95 -10.78 8.53
C GLU A 31 3.77 -9.28 8.27
N ILE A 32 3.96 -8.84 7.02
CA ILE A 32 3.78 -7.44 6.63
C ILE A 32 2.35 -6.98 6.90
N ALA A 33 1.36 -7.76 6.48
CA ALA A 33 -0.06 -7.48 6.72
C ALA A 33 -0.36 -7.32 8.22
N SER A 34 0.17 -8.23 9.06
CA SER A 34 0.04 -8.16 10.52
C SER A 34 0.61 -6.85 11.09
N ARG A 35 1.78 -6.39 10.60
CA ARG A 35 2.38 -5.13 11.06
C ARG A 35 1.56 -3.90 10.66
N PHE A 36 1.01 -3.89 9.44
CA PHE A 36 0.11 -2.81 9.02
C PHE A 36 -1.14 -2.77 9.90
N HIS A 37 -1.75 -3.92 10.15
CA HIS A 37 -2.93 -4.03 11.00
C HIS A 37 -2.66 -3.60 12.45
N GLU A 38 -1.57 -4.07 13.06
CA GLU A 38 -1.14 -3.65 14.41
C GLU A 38 -0.94 -2.14 14.50
N CYS A 39 -0.31 -1.54 13.49
CA CYS A 39 -0.05 -0.10 13.46
C CYS A 39 -1.35 0.71 13.31
N PHE A 40 -2.14 0.40 12.28
CA PHE A 40 -3.25 1.24 11.83
C PHE A 40 -4.59 0.94 12.51
N ARG A 41 -4.70 -0.07 13.39
CA ARG A 41 -5.86 -0.22 14.29
C ARG A 41 -5.77 0.58 15.58
N THR A 42 -4.60 1.11 15.91
CA THR A 42 -4.47 2.04 17.04
C THR A 42 -5.20 3.35 16.73
N GLU A 43 -5.65 4.08 17.76
CA GLU A 43 -6.31 5.38 17.55
C GLU A 43 -5.43 6.39 16.78
N PRO A 44 -4.15 6.60 17.14
CA PRO A 44 -3.27 7.46 16.34
C PRO A 44 -3.04 6.93 14.93
N GLY A 45 -2.93 5.60 14.77
CA GLY A 45 -2.80 4.97 13.46
C GLY A 45 -3.99 5.26 12.55
N ARG A 46 -5.22 5.05 13.06
CA ARG A 46 -6.47 5.36 12.34
C ARG A 46 -6.54 6.83 11.96
N PHE A 47 -6.22 7.73 12.89
CA PHE A 47 -6.18 9.17 12.61
C PHE A 47 -5.25 9.52 11.44
N VAL A 48 -4.04 8.94 11.41
CA VAL A 48 -3.08 9.16 10.31
C VAL A 48 -3.59 8.54 9.01
N LEU A 49 -4.13 7.32 9.05
CA LEU A 49 -4.67 6.65 7.86
C LEU A 49 -5.83 7.45 7.25
N ASP A 50 -6.76 7.91 8.07
CA ASP A 50 -7.88 8.76 7.63
C ASP A 50 -7.35 10.04 6.99
N ARG A 51 -6.31 10.65 7.56
CA ARG A 51 -5.67 11.83 6.96
C ARG A 51 -5.06 11.50 5.60
N LEU A 52 -4.38 10.37 5.45
CA LEU A 52 -3.78 9.94 4.18
C LEU A 52 -4.86 9.72 3.12
N ILE A 53 -5.93 8.99 3.45
CA ILE A 53 -7.09 8.76 2.58
C ILE A 53 -7.68 10.09 2.08
N ASN A 54 -7.84 11.06 2.97
CA ASN A 54 -8.40 12.37 2.66
C ASN A 54 -7.53 13.22 1.72
N ILE A 55 -6.21 13.02 1.71
CA ILE A 55 -5.30 13.82 0.87
C ILE A 55 -4.87 13.12 -0.42
N THR A 56 -5.08 11.81 -0.53
CA THR A 56 -4.72 11.04 -1.72
C THR A 56 -5.93 10.45 -2.44
N ILE A 57 -6.74 9.61 -1.77
CA ILE A 57 -7.82 8.83 -2.38
C ILE A 57 -9.04 9.68 -2.70
N LEU A 58 -9.48 10.50 -1.74
CA LEU A 58 -10.72 11.26 -1.86
C LEU A 58 -10.57 12.53 -2.72
N ARG A 59 -9.34 12.85 -3.15
CA ARG A 59 -9.08 13.99 -4.02
C ARG A 59 -8.99 13.54 -5.47
N PRO A 60 -9.52 14.33 -6.42
CA PRO A 60 -9.35 14.03 -7.84
C PRO A 60 -7.86 13.93 -8.22
N THR A 61 -7.46 12.80 -8.75
CA THR A 61 -6.13 12.57 -9.33
C THR A 61 -5.95 13.36 -10.63
N VAL A 62 -7.02 13.53 -11.40
CA VAL A 62 -7.05 14.26 -12.67
C VAL A 62 -7.98 15.46 -12.55
N THR A 63 -7.50 16.62 -12.96
CA THR A 63 -8.31 17.82 -13.25
C THR A 63 -8.12 18.18 -14.72
N PRO A 64 -9.02 18.99 -15.33
CA PRO A 64 -8.86 19.42 -16.73
C PRO A 64 -7.52 20.11 -17.04
N GLU A 65 -6.89 20.72 -16.04
CA GLU A 65 -5.62 21.42 -16.13
C GLU A 65 -4.41 20.52 -15.83
N SER A 66 -4.63 19.29 -15.36
CA SER A 66 -3.54 18.40 -14.94
C SER A 66 -2.80 17.83 -16.14
N THR A 67 -1.48 17.81 -16.08
CA THR A 67 -0.66 17.02 -17.01
C THR A 67 -0.79 15.52 -16.73
N GLN A 68 -0.52 14.68 -17.73
CA GLN A 68 -0.48 13.22 -17.54
C GLN A 68 0.55 12.80 -16.48
N PHE A 69 1.68 13.51 -16.40
CA PHE A 69 2.71 13.27 -15.41
C PHE A 69 2.24 13.56 -13.98
N GLU A 70 1.59 14.69 -13.75
CA GLU A 70 1.02 15.05 -12.44
C GLU A 70 -0.09 14.08 -12.02
N ALA A 71 -0.93 13.67 -12.96
CA ALA A 71 -1.93 12.64 -12.73
C ALA A 71 -1.29 11.32 -12.29
N GLY A 72 -0.22 10.89 -12.98
CA GLY A 72 0.55 9.69 -12.61
C GLY A 72 1.16 9.77 -11.21
N ILE A 73 1.73 10.92 -10.82
CA ILE A 73 2.26 11.11 -9.46
C ILE A 73 1.15 11.01 -8.41
N LYS A 74 0.01 11.65 -8.65
CA LYS A 74 -1.11 11.62 -7.71
C LYS A 74 -1.68 10.20 -7.59
N GLU A 75 -1.76 9.46 -8.69
CA GLU A 75 -2.21 8.07 -8.70
C GLU A 75 -1.25 7.17 -7.94
N GLY A 76 0.07 7.32 -8.14
CA GLY A 76 1.06 6.56 -7.36
C GLY A 76 0.96 6.80 -5.84
N ARG A 77 0.64 8.03 -5.43
CA ARG A 77 0.38 8.35 -4.00
C ARG A 77 -0.90 7.70 -3.50
N ALA A 78 -1.95 7.68 -4.31
CA ALA A 78 -3.20 7.00 -3.99
C ALA A 78 -2.96 5.49 -3.86
N ASP A 79 -2.20 4.90 -4.76
CA ASP A 79 -1.90 3.47 -4.78
C ASP A 79 -1.21 2.99 -3.50
N ILE A 80 -0.22 3.74 -2.99
CA ILE A 80 0.43 3.43 -1.70
C ILE A 80 -0.60 3.34 -0.57
N VAL A 81 -1.57 4.27 -0.52
CA VAL A 81 -2.60 4.25 0.52
C VAL A 81 -3.56 3.07 0.34
N ARG A 82 -3.88 2.69 -0.90
CA ARG A 82 -4.68 1.48 -1.18
C ARG A 82 -3.94 0.21 -0.75
N GLN A 83 -2.62 0.12 -0.93
CA GLN A 83 -1.82 -1.01 -0.46
C GLN A 83 -1.82 -1.13 1.06
N ILE A 84 -1.77 -0.01 1.79
CA ILE A 84 -1.91 0.00 3.26
C ILE A 84 -3.26 -0.60 3.65
N MET A 85 -4.35 -0.11 3.04
CA MET A 85 -5.70 -0.60 3.30
C MET A 85 -5.85 -2.09 2.96
N ALA A 86 -5.30 -2.53 1.84
CA ALA A 86 -5.33 -3.94 1.42
C ALA A 86 -4.58 -4.85 2.40
N ASN A 87 -3.45 -4.40 2.96
CA ASN A 87 -2.71 -5.18 3.97
C ASN A 87 -3.48 -5.27 5.30
N ILE A 88 -4.18 -4.21 5.71
CA ILE A 88 -5.05 -4.24 6.89
C ILE A 88 -6.19 -5.25 6.65
N GLU A 89 -6.85 -5.17 5.49
CA GLU A 89 -7.94 -6.09 5.13
C GLU A 89 -7.46 -7.55 5.03
N LEU A 90 -6.27 -7.78 4.45
CA LEU A 90 -5.67 -9.11 4.37
C LEU A 90 -5.42 -9.70 5.76
N ALA A 91 -4.99 -8.89 6.73
CA ALA A 91 -4.84 -9.33 8.11
C ALA A 91 -6.19 -9.59 8.81
N GLU A 92 -7.22 -8.79 8.51
CA GLU A 92 -8.57 -8.95 9.10
C GLU A 92 -9.31 -10.19 8.59
N ARG A 93 -9.06 -10.59 7.33
CA ARG A 93 -9.68 -11.77 6.71
C ARG A 93 -9.08 -13.12 7.15
N GLY A 94 -8.00 -13.13 7.96
CA GLY A 94 -7.26 -14.35 8.37
C GLY A 94 -6.30 -14.82 7.28
N ILE A 95 -5.05 -15.24 7.53
CA ILE A 95 -4.54 -16.17 8.55
C ILE A 95 -5.48 -17.37 8.74
N ASP A 96 -5.80 -18.04 7.63
CA ASP A 96 -6.14 -19.46 7.61
C ASP A 96 -4.91 -20.29 7.20
#